data_AF-A0A2P5CDR0-F1
#
_entry.id   AF-A0A2P5CDR0-F1
#
_cell.length_a   1.000
_cell.length_b   1.000
_cell.length_c   1.000
_cell.angle_alpha   90.00
_cell.angle_beta   90.00
_cell.angle_gamma   90.00
#
_symmetry.space_group_name_H-M   'P 1'
#
loop_
_entity.id
_entity.type
_entity.pdbx_description
1 polymer ?
#
loop_
_entity_poly.entity_id
_entity_poly.type
_entity_poly.pdbx_seq_one_letter_code
_entity_poly.pdbx_strand_id
1 'polypeptide(L)'
;MEIKGYTYVRVGAVIRDHLGSIVAAVATRPVGSFGVFIAECLALYEGLQFCLASNLEVNVVETDALNVASAVMRVLSWLILAFC
;
A
#
# COMPACT_ATOMS: atom_id res chain seq x y z
N MET A 1 36.64 2.27 7.35
CA MET A 1 35.41 1.45 7.34
C MET A 1 34.24 2.41 7.55
N GLU A 2 33.61 2.82 6.46
CA GLU A 2 32.53 3.82 6.48
C GLU A 2 31.23 3.10 6.84
N ILE A 3 30.70 3.33 8.04
CA ILE A 3 29.39 2.81 8.44
C ILE A 3 28.35 3.65 7.69
N LYS A 4 27.88 3.17 6.53
CA LYS A 4 26.72 3.79 5.86
C LYS A 4 25.50 3.52 6.73
N GLY A 5 25.07 4.54 7.48
CA GLY A 5 23.78 4.52 8.14
C GLY A 5 22.68 4.46 7.08
N TYR A 6 21.92 3.36 7.05
CA TYR A 6 20.75 3.27 6.18
C TYR A 6 19.59 4.00 6.84
N THR A 7 18.95 4.90 6.09
CA THR A 7 17.66 5.47 6.47
C THR A 7 16.56 4.48 6.11
N TYR A 8 15.51 4.41 6.91
CA TYR A 8 14.36 3.54 6.67
C TYR A 8 13.07 4.33 6.77
N VAL A 9 12.11 3.96 5.94
CA VAL A 9 10.70 4.29 6.15
C VAL A 9 10.01 3.10 6.79
N ARG A 10 9.01 3.33 7.64
CA ARG A 10 8.17 2.26 8.19
C ARG A 10 6.80 2.39 7.57
N VAL A 11 6.32 1.30 7.00
CA VAL A 11 5.02 1.25 6.35
C VAL A 11 4.26 0.02 6.82
N GLY A 12 2.94 0.07 6.71
CA GLY A 12 2.10 -1.07 7.05
C GLY A 12 0.71 -0.94 6.46
N ALA A 13 0.03 -2.07 6.37
CA ALA A 13 -1.34 -2.16 5.90
C ALA A 13 -2.12 -3.17 6.75
N VAL A 14 -3.43 -2.95 6.86
CA VAL A 14 -4.37 -3.82 7.55
C VAL A 14 -5.36 -4.34 6.52
N ILE A 15 -5.55 -5.65 6.50
CA ILE A 15 -6.48 -6.32 5.60
C ILE A 15 -7.69 -6.73 6.45
N ARG A 16 -8.87 -6.32 6.00
CA ARG A 16 -10.14 -6.64 6.65
C ARG A 16 -11.03 -7.45 5.72
N ASP A 17 -11.84 -8.32 6.29
CA ASP A 17 -12.92 -8.97 5.57
C ASP A 17 -14.12 -8.04 5.37
N HIS A 18 -15.14 -8.55 4.69
CA HIS A 18 -16.39 -7.84 4.42
C HIS A 18 -17.23 -7.52 5.67
N LEU A 19 -16.94 -8.14 6.82
CA LEU A 19 -17.56 -7.85 8.11
C LEU A 19 -16.76 -6.80 8.90
N GLY A 20 -15.63 -6.34 8.37
CA GLY A 20 -14.72 -5.40 9.03
C GLY A 20 -13.75 -6.07 10.01
N SER A 21 -13.71 -7.40 10.08
CA SER A 21 -12.77 -8.13 10.94
C SER A 21 -11.38 -8.10 10.33
N ILE A 22 -10.35 -7.88 11.15
CA ILE A 22 -8.96 -7.92 10.69
C ILE A 22 -8.56 -9.37 10.44
N VAL A 23 -8.20 -9.69 9.20
CA VAL A 23 -7.76 -11.03 8.78
C VAL A 23 -6.25 -11.12 8.61
N ALA A 24 -5.60 -10.01 8.30
CA ALA A 24 -4.15 -9.92 8.22
C ALA A 24 -3.65 -8.50 8.47
N ALA A 25 -2.37 -8.39 8.83
CA ALA A 25 -1.67 -7.12 8.92
C ALA A 25 -0.22 -7.31 8.46
N VAL A 26 0.32 -6.31 7.76
CA VAL A 26 1.69 -6.29 7.28
C VAL A 26 2.40 -5.04 7.79
N ALA A 27 3.66 -5.21 8.19
CA ALA A 27 4.53 -4.12 8.58
C ALA A 27 5.92 -4.36 7.99
N THR A 28 6.38 -3.44 7.15
CA THR A 28 7.68 -3.54 6.48
C THR A 28 8.51 -2.29 6.70
N ARG A 29 9.82 -2.41 6.47
CA ARG A 29 10.78 -1.32 6.63
C ARG A 29 11.63 -1.14 5.37
N PRO A 30 11.06 -0.58 4.29
CA PRO A 30 11.81 -0.29 3.07
C PRO A 30 13.03 0.59 3.39
N VAL A 31 14.17 0.22 2.80
CA VAL A 31 15.40 1.01 2.89
C VAL A 31 15.25 2.24 2.02
N GLY A 32 15.47 3.42 2.61
CA GLY A 32 15.43 4.70 1.92
C GLY A 32 14.89 5.83 2.79
N SER A 33 15.04 7.04 2.27
CA SER A 33 14.44 8.25 2.82
C SER A 33 13.48 8.79 1.79
N PHE A 34 12.18 8.68 2.07
CA PHE A 34 11.12 9.06 1.14
C PHE A 34 10.26 10.17 1.76
N GLY A 35 9.72 11.04 0.91
CA GLY A 35 8.70 12.00 1.33
C GLY A 35 7.40 11.29 1.70
N VAL A 36 6.54 11.97 2.47
CA VAL A 36 5.27 11.41 2.98
C VAL A 36 4.43 10.76 1.88
N PHE A 37 4.24 11.44 0.74
CA PHE A 37 3.48 10.89 -0.38
C PHE A 37 4.01 9.53 -0.88
N ILE A 38 5.33 9.39 -1.03
CA ILE A 38 5.94 8.13 -1.48
C ILE A 38 5.88 7.06 -0.39
N ALA A 39 6.01 7.45 0.88
CA ALA A 39 5.84 6.54 2.01
C ALA A 39 4.43 5.93 2.05
N GLU A 40 3.39 6.75 1.83
CA GLU A 40 2.00 6.28 1.75
C GLU A 40 1.75 5.39 0.53
N CYS A 41 2.30 5.73 -0.63
CA CYS A 41 2.26 4.86 -1.81
C CYS A 41 2.96 3.51 -1.56
N LEU A 42 4.07 3.50 -0.81
CA LEU A 42 4.78 2.28 -0.41
C LEU A 42 3.93 1.44 0.55
N ALA A 43 3.23 2.06 1.51
CA ALA A 43 2.30 1.35 2.39
C ALA A 43 1.21 0.62 1.60
N LEU A 44 0.62 1.30 0.62
CA LEU A 44 -0.35 0.71 -0.28
C LEU A 44 0.25 -0.43 -1.12
N TYR A 45 1.42 -0.21 -1.72
CA TYR A 45 2.12 -1.19 -2.53
C TYR A 45 2.43 -2.47 -1.75
N GLU A 46 3.01 -2.35 -0.57
CA GLU A 46 3.36 -3.48 0.31
C GLU A 46 2.11 -4.25 0.77
N GLY A 47 1.03 -3.54 1.08
CA GLY A 47 -0.26 -4.15 1.39
C GLY A 47 -0.84 -4.96 0.23
N LEU A 48 -0.84 -4.39 -0.99
CA LEU A 48 -1.34 -5.08 -2.19
C LEU A 48 -0.47 -6.27 -2.59
N GLN A 49 0.87 -6.14 -2.51
CA GLN A 49 1.78 -7.25 -2.75
C GLN A 49 1.56 -8.40 -1.76
N PHE A 50 1.31 -8.09 -0.48
CA PHE A 50 0.96 -9.08 0.52
C PHE A 50 -0.34 -9.81 0.17
N CYS A 51 -1.40 -9.08 -0.21
CA CYS A 51 -2.66 -9.69 -0.63
C CYS A 51 -2.48 -10.61 -1.85
N LEU A 52 -1.74 -10.14 -2.86
CA LEU A 52 -1.44 -10.92 -4.06
C LEU A 52 -0.68 -12.21 -3.71
N ALA A 53 0.38 -12.11 -2.90
CA ALA A 53 1.17 -13.27 -2.47
C ALA A 53 0.37 -14.25 -1.60
N SER A 54 -0.63 -13.75 -0.87
CA SER A 54 -1.50 -14.54 0.00
C SER A 54 -2.78 -15.03 -0.70
N ASN A 55 -2.94 -14.76 -2.00
CA ASN A 55 -4.14 -15.07 -2.78
C ASN A 55 -5.43 -14.50 -2.15
N LEU A 56 -5.34 -13.28 -1.60
CA LEU A 56 -6.47 -12.53 -1.06
C LEU A 56 -6.99 -11.56 -2.11
N GLU A 57 -8.27 -11.68 -2.44
CA GLU A 57 -8.96 -10.76 -3.34
C GLU A 57 -9.18 -9.40 -2.68
N VAL A 58 -8.83 -8.32 -3.38
CA VAL A 58 -8.96 -6.94 -2.88
C VAL A 58 -10.06 -6.23 -3.66
N ASN A 59 -11.18 -5.97 -2.98
CA ASN A 59 -12.32 -5.24 -3.56
C ASN A 59 -12.27 -3.74 -3.27
N VAL A 60 -11.73 -3.35 -2.10
CA VAL A 60 -11.70 -1.98 -1.64
C VAL A 60 -10.33 -1.69 -1.04
N VAL A 61 -9.82 -0.50 -1.34
CA VAL A 61 -8.61 0.06 -0.73
C VAL A 61 -9.01 1.35 -0.02
N GLU A 62 -8.69 1.45 1.25
CA GLU A 62 -8.89 2.66 2.05
C GLU A 62 -7.53 3.29 2.38
N THR A 63 -7.45 4.62 2.24
CA THR A 63 -6.28 5.41 2.64
C THR A 63 -6.76 6.78 3.10
N ASP A 64 -6.12 7.33 4.13
CA ASP A 64 -6.33 8.70 4.60
C ASP A 64 -5.58 9.75 3.76
N ALA A 65 -4.62 9.30 2.94
CA ALA A 65 -3.83 10.14 2.06
C ALA A 65 -4.59 10.45 0.76
N LEU A 66 -5.28 11.59 0.73
CA LEU A 66 -6.07 12.04 -0.43
C LEU A 66 -5.27 12.09 -1.74
N ASN A 67 -4.00 12.48 -1.67
CA ASN A 67 -3.09 12.51 -2.82
C ASN A 67 -2.76 11.11 -3.36
N VAL A 68 -2.68 10.09 -2.49
CA VAL A 68 -2.52 8.68 -2.90
C VAL A 68 -3.81 8.17 -3.52
N ALA A 69 -4.97 8.38 -2.87
CA ALA A 69 -6.27 8.00 -3.43
C ALA A 69 -6.48 8.62 -4.83
N SER A 70 -6.16 9.91 -4.99
CA SER A 70 -6.24 10.60 -6.28
C SER A 70 -5.28 10.02 -7.33
N ALA A 71 -4.05 9.68 -6.95
CA ALA A 71 -3.07 9.08 -7.85
C ALA A 71 -3.52 7.70 -8.33
N VAL A 72 -4.03 6.85 -7.43
CA VAL A 72 -4.49 5.49 -7.74
C VAL A 72 -5.74 5.53 -8.62
N MET A 73 -6.74 6.35 -8.29
CA MET A 73 -7.96 6.48 -9.08
C MET A 73 -7.68 6.95 -10.53
N ARG A 74 -6.69 7.84 -10.72
CA ARG A 74 -6.27 8.28 -12.06
C ARG A 74 -5.64 7.17 -12.89
N VAL A 75 -5.00 6.20 -12.25
CA VAL A 75 -4.41 5.04 -12.93
C VAL A 75 -5.48 3.99 -13.22
N LEU A 76 -6.40 3.76 -12.27
CA LEU A 76 -7.48 2.78 -12.40
C LEU A 76 -8.64 3.24 -13.28
N SER A 77 -8.73 4.53 -13.65
CA SER A 77 -9.76 4.99 -14.60
C SER A 77 -9.65 4.31 -15.98
N TRP A 78 -8.47 3.80 -16.34
CA TRP A 78 -8.27 3.00 -17.56
C TRP A 78 -8.62 1.52 -17.38
N LEU A 79 -8.64 1.00 -16.15
CA LEU A 79 -9.00 -0.39 -15.82
C LEU A 79 -10.50 -0.56 -15.57
N ILE A 80 -11.17 0.45 -15.02
CA ILE A 80 -12.63 0.44 -14.81
C ILE A 80 -13.38 0.54 -16.16
N LEU A 81 -12.79 1.18 -17.18
CA LEU A 81 -13.36 1.19 -18.54
C LEU A 81 -13.18 -0.13 -19.31
N ALA A 82 -12.42 -1.10 -18.78
CA ALA A 82 -12.28 -2.43 -19.37
C ALA A 82 -13.23 -3.48 -18.76
N PHE A 83 -14.01 -3.10 -17.74
CA PHE A 83 -15.00 -3.97 -17.09
C PHE A 83 -16.38 -3.32 -16.91
N CYS A 84 -16.67 -2.27 -17.68
CA CYS A 84 -18.05 -1.80 -17.86
C CYS A 84 -18.54 -2.14 -19.27
#